data_AF-A0AAV9J8V9-F1
#
_entry.id   AF-A0AAV9J8V9-F1
#
_cell.length_a   1.000
_cell.length_b   1.000
_cell.length_c   1.000
_cell.angle_alpha   90.00
_cell.angle_beta   90.00
_cell.angle_gamma   90.00
#
_symmetry.space_group_name_H-M   'P 1'
#
loop_
_entity.id
_entity.type
_entity.pdbx_description
1 polymer ?
#
loop_
_entity_poly.entity_id
_entity_poly.type
_entity_poly.pdbx_seq_one_letter_code
_entity_poly.pdbx_strand_id
1 'polypeptide(L)'
;MQPLQRTALRSARRLRPQVQKQPRRYAGDSQGAHERFEPHGGPNKHPVNESLGPGFYMTLALIPASFALYKFTRQGTDEQPFFTRYIRDTYNSYAETWARRNDMHTQMIEQAAADRNLFLNESQSSHRRVDLRFPEQFNTGAPWNVPAGHGSANIDKVIAKYEQEAFAENDRKLQQLRENKVPAEQPFEPLAKLAPASPPGM
;
A
#
# COMPACT_ATOMS: atom_id res chain seq x y z
N MET A 1 -18.03 15.75 -0.78
CA MET A 1 -16.89 15.93 0.15
C MET A 1 -17.32 15.47 1.54
N GLN A 2 -16.61 14.47 2.07
CA GLN A 2 -16.58 13.96 3.46
C GLN A 2 -17.75 13.08 3.96
N PRO A 3 -17.46 11.78 4.16
CA PRO A 3 -17.55 11.25 5.52
C PRO A 3 -16.46 10.19 5.80
N LEU A 4 -15.27 10.62 6.21
CA LEU A 4 -14.20 9.71 6.71
C LEU A 4 -13.52 10.24 7.99
N GLN A 5 -14.20 11.06 8.78
CA GLN A 5 -13.61 11.70 9.98
C GLN A 5 -14.31 11.32 11.30
N ARG A 6 -14.77 10.08 11.47
CA ARG A 6 -15.43 9.67 12.74
C ARG A 6 -14.81 8.51 13.50
N THR A 7 -13.72 7.90 13.04
CA THR A 7 -13.23 6.63 13.64
C THR A 7 -11.89 6.72 14.38
N ALA A 8 -11.29 7.91 14.53
CA ALA A 8 -9.95 8.06 15.13
C ALA A 8 -9.92 8.53 16.61
N LEU A 9 -11.05 8.89 17.22
CA LEU A 9 -11.08 9.57 18.54
C LEU A 9 -11.49 8.69 19.74
N ARG A 10 -11.46 7.35 19.63
CA ARG A 10 -11.94 6.46 20.73
C ARG A 10 -10.88 5.61 21.43
N SER A 11 -9.61 5.66 21.04
CA SER A 11 -8.55 4.79 21.62
C SER A 11 -7.64 5.48 22.66
N ALA A 12 -7.85 6.76 23.00
CA ALA A 12 -6.91 7.51 23.86
C ALA A 12 -7.35 7.69 25.33
N ARG A 13 -8.08 6.75 25.93
CA ARG A 13 -8.52 6.87 27.35
C ARG A 13 -8.40 5.60 28.17
N ARG A 14 -7.28 4.85 28.16
CA ARG A 14 -7.01 3.89 29.24
C ARG A 14 -5.52 3.62 29.46
N LEU A 15 -4.80 4.58 30.04
CA LEU A 15 -3.60 4.28 30.84
C LEU A 15 -3.47 5.37 31.93
N ARG A 16 -4.14 5.16 33.07
CA ARG A 16 -3.75 5.83 34.33
C ARG A 16 -2.77 4.89 35.04
N PRO A 17 -1.53 5.30 35.37
CA PRO A 17 -0.69 4.50 36.24
C PRO A 17 -1.31 4.52 37.64
N GLN A 18 -1.70 3.33 38.12
CA GLN A 18 -2.16 3.16 39.48
C GLN A 18 -0.92 3.18 40.39
N VAL A 19 -0.71 4.27 41.11
CA VAL A 19 0.35 4.41 42.10
C VAL A 19 0.08 3.41 43.24
N GLN A 20 0.89 2.35 43.33
CA GLN A 20 0.86 1.45 44.48
C GLN A 20 1.39 2.18 45.71
N LYS A 21 0.55 2.31 46.74
CA LYS A 21 0.95 2.80 48.05
C LYS A 21 1.72 1.68 48.78
N GLN A 22 2.92 1.98 49.24
CA GLN A 22 3.70 1.11 50.13
C GLN A 22 2.95 0.89 51.46
N PRO A 23 2.94 -0.33 52.02
CA PRO A 23 2.48 -0.55 53.38
C PRO A 23 3.49 0.01 54.38
N ARG A 24 3.04 0.93 55.25
CA ARG A 24 3.81 1.36 56.43
C ARG A 24 3.90 0.18 57.40
N ARG A 25 5.12 -0.28 57.69
CA ARG A 25 5.37 -1.19 58.82
C ARG A 25 5.25 -0.40 60.12
N TYR A 26 4.36 -0.86 60.98
CA TYR A 26 4.37 -0.51 62.40
C TYR A 26 5.61 -1.17 63.02
N ALA A 27 6.55 -0.37 63.53
CA ALA A 27 7.56 -0.84 64.45
C ALA A 27 6.89 -0.98 65.82
N GLY A 28 6.47 -2.21 66.14
CA GLY A 28 6.00 -2.61 67.46
C GLY A 28 7.05 -3.46 68.15
N ASP A 29 7.74 -2.83 69.09
CA ASP A 29 8.04 -3.27 70.45
C ASP A 29 8.66 -4.67 70.68
N SER A 30 9.86 -4.71 71.28
CA SER A 30 10.04 -5.25 72.64
C SER A 30 11.52 -5.49 72.99
N GLN A 31 11.84 -5.20 74.25
CA GLN A 31 13.03 -5.58 75.03
C GLN A 31 14.23 -4.61 75.02
N GLY A 32 14.00 -3.44 75.61
CA GLY A 32 15.03 -2.73 76.36
C GLY A 32 14.66 -2.70 77.84
N ALA A 33 15.35 -3.51 78.66
CA ALA A 33 15.67 -3.27 80.08
C ALA A 33 16.22 -4.55 80.71
N HIS A 34 17.52 -4.59 81.03
CA HIS A 34 18.02 -4.98 82.35
C HIS A 34 19.53 -4.74 82.42
N GLU A 35 19.94 -3.93 83.39
CA GLU A 35 21.31 -3.67 83.80
C GLU A 35 21.98 -4.90 84.43
N ARG A 36 23.27 -5.14 84.14
CA ARG A 36 24.36 -5.34 85.12
C ARG A 36 25.72 -5.61 84.44
N PHE A 37 26.76 -5.42 85.24
CA PHE A 37 28.15 -5.10 84.94
C PHE A 37 29.12 -6.31 85.02
N GLU A 38 30.11 -6.33 84.10
CA GLU A 38 31.48 -6.95 84.12
C GLU A 38 31.72 -8.50 84.11
N PRO A 39 32.96 -9.04 83.89
CA PRO A 39 34.01 -8.78 82.86
C PRO A 39 34.75 -10.07 82.33
N HIS A 40 35.68 -9.89 81.36
CA HIS A 40 36.84 -10.73 80.96
C HIS A 40 36.73 -11.82 79.87
N GLY A 41 37.65 -11.76 78.86
CA GLY A 41 38.21 -12.97 78.20
C GLY A 41 38.62 -12.88 76.71
N GLY A 42 39.88 -12.50 76.43
CA GLY A 42 40.78 -13.10 75.40
C GLY A 42 40.49 -12.97 73.87
N PRO A 43 41.40 -12.39 73.07
CA PRO A 43 41.26 -12.32 71.61
C PRO A 43 41.86 -13.55 70.90
N ASN A 44 41.02 -14.47 70.44
CA ASN A 44 41.41 -15.49 69.45
C ASN A 44 41.07 -14.97 68.04
N LYS A 45 41.96 -14.17 67.43
CA LYS A 45 41.85 -13.78 66.02
C LYS A 45 42.49 -14.87 65.14
N HIS A 46 41.68 -15.78 64.63
CA HIS A 46 42.01 -16.44 63.36
C HIS A 46 41.98 -15.39 62.24
N PRO A 47 42.87 -15.45 61.22
CA PRO A 47 42.83 -14.54 60.09
C PRO A 47 41.58 -14.84 59.27
N VAL A 48 40.55 -14.02 59.48
CA VAL A 48 39.38 -14.00 58.61
C VAL A 48 39.82 -13.28 57.35
N ASN A 49 39.81 -13.99 56.23
CA ASN A 49 40.10 -13.41 54.92
C ASN A 49 38.94 -12.47 54.59
N GLU A 50 39.08 -11.19 54.90
CA GLU A 50 38.07 -10.17 54.60
C GLU A 50 37.99 -10.01 53.07
N SER A 51 36.94 -10.56 52.46
CA SER A 51 36.70 -10.38 51.03
C SER A 51 36.44 -8.91 50.74
N LEU A 52 37.11 -8.35 49.72
CA LEU A 52 36.89 -6.99 49.25
C LEU A 52 35.39 -6.79 49.02
N GLY A 53 34.81 -5.79 49.70
CA GLY A 53 33.37 -5.58 49.70
C GLY A 53 32.81 -5.31 48.30
N PRO A 54 31.48 -5.47 48.10
CA PRO A 54 30.85 -5.34 46.78
C PRO A 54 31.12 -3.99 46.08
N GLY A 55 31.38 -2.92 46.85
CA GLY A 55 31.78 -1.62 46.32
C GLY A 55 33.07 -1.64 45.50
N PHE A 56 34.04 -2.49 45.85
CA PHE A 56 35.30 -2.62 45.10
C PHE A 56 35.11 -3.20 43.69
N TYR A 57 34.22 -4.19 43.56
CA TYR A 57 33.86 -4.74 42.25
C TYR A 57 33.03 -3.75 41.43
N MET A 58 32.17 -2.95 42.09
CA MET A 58 31.41 -1.90 41.42
C MET A 58 32.31 -0.81 40.84
N THR A 59 33.36 -0.39 41.57
CA THR A 59 34.31 0.60 41.04
C THR A 59 35.17 0.03 39.92
N LEU A 60 35.62 -1.22 40.04
CA LEU A 60 36.32 -1.92 38.96
C LEU A 60 35.45 -2.09 37.71
N ALA A 61 34.14 -2.30 37.85
CA ALA A 61 33.20 -2.35 36.74
C ALA A 61 32.90 -0.96 36.14
N LEU A 62 32.91 0.09 36.97
CA LEU A 62 32.64 1.46 36.54
C LEU A 62 33.72 2.00 35.60
N ILE A 63 34.99 1.61 35.80
CA ILE A 63 36.11 2.07 34.97
C ILE A 63 35.93 1.68 33.48
N PRO A 64 35.79 0.39 33.10
CA PRO A 64 35.56 0.01 31.71
C PRO A 64 34.19 0.49 31.21
N ALA A 65 33.16 0.56 32.06
CA ALA A 65 31.86 1.11 31.67
C ALA A 65 31.96 2.60 31.28
N SER A 66 32.70 3.39 32.05
CA SER A 66 32.93 4.81 31.76
C SER A 66 33.76 5.01 30.49
N PHE A 67 34.74 4.14 30.25
CA PHE A 67 35.54 4.16 29.03
C PHE A 67 34.72 3.78 27.79
N ALA A 68 33.86 2.76 27.89
CA ALA A 68 32.93 2.38 26.84
C ALA A 68 31.94 3.51 26.53
N LEU A 69 31.42 4.19 27.56
CA LEU A 69 30.52 5.32 27.40
C LEU A 69 31.22 6.54 26.79
N TYR A 70 32.49 6.78 27.14
CA TYR A 70 33.31 7.81 26.51
C TYR A 70 33.60 7.52 25.03
N LYS A 71 33.93 6.28 24.69
CA LYS A 71 34.13 5.85 23.30
C LYS A 71 32.82 5.91 22.49
N PHE A 72 31.70 5.59 23.12
CA PHE A 72 30.40 5.66 22.46
C PHE A 72 29.91 7.10 22.25
N THR A 73 30.25 8.03 23.14
CA THR A 73 29.87 9.46 23.02
C THR A 73 30.84 10.27 22.16
N ARG A 74 32.12 9.88 22.07
CA ARG A 74 33.14 10.53 21.23
C ARG A 74 33.12 9.94 19.81
N GLN A 75 32.02 10.13 19.10
CA GLN A 75 31.94 9.88 17.65
C GLN A 75 32.33 11.18 16.94
N GLY A 76 33.08 11.09 15.82
CA GLY A 76 33.77 12.22 15.19
C GLY A 76 32.85 13.37 14.78
N THR A 77 33.39 14.58 14.68
CA THR A 77 32.67 15.83 14.37
C THR A 77 31.94 15.85 13.03
N ASP A 78 32.22 14.89 12.14
CA ASP A 78 31.67 14.80 10.79
C ASP A 78 30.64 13.66 10.61
N GLU A 79 30.52 12.75 11.59
CA GLU A 79 29.63 11.58 11.50
C GLU A 79 28.46 11.70 12.48
N GLN A 80 27.23 11.48 12.00
CA GLN A 80 26.04 11.45 12.86
C GLN A 80 26.18 10.38 13.95
N PRO A 81 25.71 10.64 15.18
CA PRO A 81 25.83 9.67 16.26
C PRO A 81 25.10 8.38 15.90
N PHE A 82 25.60 7.24 16.38
CA PHE A 82 25.17 5.90 16.02
C PHE A 82 23.64 5.72 16.05
N PHE A 83 22.97 6.24 17.07
CA PHE A 83 21.51 6.17 17.16
C PHE A 83 20.80 6.96 16.07
N THR A 84 21.28 8.15 15.73
CA THR A 84 20.72 8.95 14.62
C THR A 84 20.96 8.26 13.28
N ARG A 85 22.13 7.66 13.08
CA ARG A 85 22.41 6.87 11.86
C ARG A 85 21.47 5.67 11.76
N TYR A 86 21.32 4.90 12.84
CA TYR A 86 20.42 3.75 12.88
C TYR A 86 18.95 4.13 12.60
N ILE A 87 18.47 5.21 13.22
CA ILE A 87 17.12 5.73 12.97
C ILE A 87 16.99 6.15 11.50
N ARG A 88 17.99 6.86 10.96
CA ARG A 88 17.96 7.31 9.57
C ARG A 88 17.96 6.15 8.58
N ASP A 89 18.85 5.17 8.76
CA ASP A 89 18.96 4.01 7.86
C ASP A 89 17.67 3.19 7.88
N THR A 90 17.06 2.99 9.05
CA THR A 90 15.78 2.30 9.17
C THR A 90 14.64 3.09 8.51
N TYR A 91 14.51 4.39 8.77
CA TYR A 91 13.44 5.23 8.19
C TYR A 91 13.59 5.47 6.69
N ASN A 92 14.81 5.59 6.18
CA ASN A 92 15.07 5.74 4.75
C ASN A 92 14.53 4.54 3.96
N SER A 93 14.72 3.32 4.47
CA SER A 93 14.17 2.11 3.83
C SER A 93 12.64 2.16 3.74
N TYR A 94 11.96 2.67 4.78
CA TYR A 94 10.51 2.84 4.75
C TYR A 94 10.08 3.90 3.74
N ALA A 95 10.77 5.05 3.71
CA ALA A 95 10.51 6.12 2.76
C ALA A 95 10.66 5.64 1.31
N GLU A 96 11.70 4.87 1.00
CA GLU A 96 11.92 4.28 -0.31
C GLU A 96 10.82 3.27 -0.68
N THR A 97 10.42 2.38 0.23
CA THR A 97 9.33 1.44 -0.07
C THR A 97 7.99 2.14 -0.27
N TRP A 98 7.74 3.24 0.45
CA TRP A 98 6.52 4.04 0.27
C TRP A 98 6.54 4.79 -1.06
N ALA A 99 7.67 5.42 -1.41
CA ALA A 99 7.85 6.05 -2.71
C ALA A 99 7.64 5.06 -3.85
N ARG A 100 8.24 3.86 -3.77
CA ARG A 100 8.07 2.80 -4.76
C ARG A 100 6.62 2.32 -4.89
N ARG A 101 5.90 2.15 -3.78
CA ARG A 101 4.48 1.76 -3.83
C ARG A 101 3.62 2.85 -4.46
N ASN A 102 3.87 4.11 -4.10
CA ASN A 102 3.14 5.24 -4.67
C ASN A 102 3.40 5.38 -6.17
N ASP A 103 4.64 5.22 -6.60
CA ASP A 103 5.04 5.24 -8.02
C ASP A 103 4.36 4.11 -8.82
N MET A 104 4.35 2.89 -8.29
CA MET A 104 3.59 1.79 -8.91
C MET A 104 2.10 2.11 -8.99
N HIS A 105 1.51 2.72 -7.96
CA HIS A 105 0.10 3.11 -7.97
C HIS A 105 -0.20 4.20 -9.00
N THR A 106 0.67 5.21 -9.14
CA THR A 106 0.50 6.25 -10.16
C THR A 106 0.62 5.68 -11.56
N GLN A 107 1.61 4.82 -11.80
CA GLN A 107 1.77 4.12 -13.09
C GLN A 107 0.55 3.26 -13.44
N MET A 108 0.01 2.51 -12.47
CA MET A 108 -1.19 1.70 -12.70
C MET A 108 -2.43 2.57 -13.00
N ILE A 109 -2.58 3.72 -12.32
CA ILE A 109 -3.70 4.63 -12.58
C ILE A 109 -3.55 5.29 -13.96
N GLU A 110 -2.33 5.68 -14.34
CA GLU A 110 -2.04 6.25 -15.66
C GLU A 110 -2.34 5.25 -16.77
N GLN A 111 -1.88 4.01 -16.62
CA GLN A 111 -2.19 2.93 -17.56
C GLN A 111 -3.69 2.67 -17.63
N ALA A 112 -4.38 2.57 -16.48
CA ALA A 112 -5.83 2.38 -16.44
C ALA A 112 -6.60 3.55 -17.06
N ALA A 113 -6.09 4.79 -16.94
CA ALA A 113 -6.67 5.96 -17.57
C ALA A 113 -6.48 5.95 -19.09
N ALA A 114 -5.29 5.54 -19.57
CA ALA A 114 -5.02 5.34 -20.99
C ALA A 114 -5.95 4.27 -21.58
N ASP A 115 -6.06 3.11 -20.92
CA ASP A 115 -6.92 2.01 -21.35
C ASP A 115 -8.42 2.38 -21.28
N ARG A 116 -8.82 3.19 -20.28
CA ARG A 116 -10.19 3.70 -20.18
C ARG A 116 -10.61 4.50 -21.41
N ASN A 117 -9.69 5.22 -22.05
CA ASN A 117 -10.01 5.94 -23.29
C ASN A 117 -10.35 4.94 -24.43
N LEU A 118 -9.66 3.79 -24.49
CA LEU A 118 -10.02 2.73 -25.43
C LEU A 118 -11.42 2.19 -25.15
N PHE A 119 -11.73 1.85 -23.89
CA PHE A 119 -13.02 1.27 -23.53
C PHE A 119 -14.21 2.24 -23.62
N LEU A 120 -14.00 3.53 -23.31
CA LEU A 120 -15.05 4.53 -23.46
C LEU A 120 -15.44 4.72 -24.93
N ASN A 121 -14.45 4.76 -25.83
CA ASN A 121 -14.69 4.87 -27.28
C ASN A 121 -15.17 3.53 -27.88
N GLU A 122 -14.76 2.39 -27.33
CA GLU A 122 -15.27 1.08 -27.73
C GLU A 122 -16.76 0.93 -27.38
N SER A 123 -17.22 1.43 -26.23
CA SER A 123 -18.64 1.34 -25.84
C SER A 123 -19.60 2.12 -26.77
N GLN A 124 -19.09 3.17 -27.42
CA GLN A 124 -19.81 3.97 -28.43
C GLN A 124 -19.76 3.32 -29.83
N SER A 125 -18.80 2.41 -30.05
CA SER A 125 -18.83 1.50 -31.18
C SER A 125 -19.92 0.49 -30.87
N SER A 126 -21.14 0.79 -31.34
CA SER A 126 -22.32 -0.06 -31.36
C SER A 126 -21.97 -1.51 -31.09
N HIS A 127 -22.46 -2.06 -29.96
CA HIS A 127 -22.31 -3.44 -29.52
C HIS A 127 -21.69 -4.37 -30.56
N ARG A 128 -20.75 -5.23 -30.13
CA ARG A 128 -20.26 -6.43 -30.85
C ARG A 128 -21.38 -7.43 -31.26
N ARG A 129 -22.63 -6.98 -31.39
CA ARG A 129 -23.67 -7.53 -32.25
C ARG A 129 -23.14 -7.46 -33.68
N VAL A 130 -22.66 -8.61 -34.15
CA VAL A 130 -22.60 -8.89 -35.58
C VAL A 130 -23.99 -8.58 -36.14
N ASP A 131 -24.08 -7.74 -37.16
CA ASP A 131 -25.36 -7.43 -37.80
C ASP A 131 -25.84 -8.68 -38.54
N LEU A 132 -26.63 -9.46 -37.83
CA LEU A 132 -27.22 -10.71 -38.28
C LEU A 132 -28.71 -10.47 -38.42
N ARG A 133 -29.27 -10.85 -39.57
CA ARG A 133 -30.69 -10.68 -39.86
C ARG A 133 -31.60 -11.44 -38.88
N PHE A 134 -31.11 -12.56 -38.32
CA PHE A 134 -31.83 -13.40 -37.36
C PHE A 134 -30.89 -13.96 -36.28
N PRO A 135 -30.55 -13.19 -35.23
CA PRO A 135 -29.64 -13.63 -34.17
C PRO A 135 -30.25 -14.74 -33.29
N GLU A 136 -31.57 -14.85 -33.23
CA GLU A 136 -32.27 -15.84 -32.42
C GLU A 136 -32.04 -17.28 -32.89
N GLN A 137 -31.62 -17.48 -34.14
CA GLN A 137 -31.31 -18.81 -34.68
C GLN A 137 -30.15 -19.50 -33.93
N PHE A 138 -29.30 -18.73 -33.25
CA PHE A 138 -28.22 -19.27 -32.42
C PHE A 138 -28.70 -19.72 -31.03
N ASN A 139 -29.89 -19.26 -30.59
CA ASN A 139 -30.49 -19.62 -29.31
C ASN A 139 -31.53 -20.76 -29.45
N THR A 140 -31.84 -21.19 -30.67
CA THR A 140 -32.83 -22.26 -30.94
C THR A 140 -32.16 -23.64 -31.02
N GLY A 141 -32.46 -24.51 -30.06
CA GLY A 141 -32.02 -25.92 -30.07
C GLY A 141 -31.73 -26.45 -28.66
N ALA A 142 -31.81 -27.77 -28.47
CA ALA A 142 -31.31 -28.41 -27.26
C ALA A 142 -29.78 -28.64 -27.40
N PRO A 143 -28.97 -28.35 -26.37
CA PRO A 143 -27.52 -28.58 -26.42
C PRO A 143 -27.15 -30.08 -26.43
N TRP A 144 -28.13 -30.97 -26.24
CA TRP A 144 -27.95 -32.42 -26.15
C TRP A 144 -28.80 -33.12 -27.22
N ASN A 145 -28.34 -34.28 -27.71
CA ASN A 145 -29.07 -35.15 -28.64
C ASN A 145 -29.47 -34.49 -29.98
N VAL A 146 -28.56 -33.72 -30.60
CA VAL A 146 -28.81 -33.23 -31.96
C VAL A 146 -28.38 -34.29 -32.99
N PRO A 147 -29.26 -34.71 -33.91
CA PRO A 147 -28.89 -35.65 -34.97
C PRO A 147 -27.77 -35.08 -35.84
N ALA A 148 -26.86 -35.94 -36.28
CA ALA A 148 -25.75 -35.54 -37.15
C ALA A 148 -26.29 -34.81 -38.40
N GLY A 149 -25.77 -33.60 -38.67
CA GLY A 149 -26.24 -32.72 -39.75
C GLY A 149 -27.41 -31.79 -39.39
N HIS A 150 -28.01 -31.92 -38.21
CA HIS A 150 -29.04 -31.00 -37.68
C HIS A 150 -28.50 -30.08 -36.55
N GLY A 151 -27.23 -30.27 -36.16
CA GLY A 151 -26.49 -29.32 -35.32
C GLY A 151 -26.27 -28.01 -36.07
N SER A 152 -26.17 -26.91 -35.31
CA SER A 152 -25.81 -25.57 -35.79
C SER A 152 -25.05 -25.64 -37.11
N ALA A 153 -25.66 -25.14 -38.19
CA ALA A 153 -25.09 -25.20 -39.53
C ALA A 153 -23.60 -24.80 -39.53
N ASN A 154 -22.78 -25.37 -40.41
CA ASN A 154 -21.38 -24.94 -40.52
C ASN A 154 -21.33 -23.42 -40.75
N ILE A 155 -20.82 -22.70 -39.74
CA ILE A 155 -20.74 -21.24 -39.72
C ILE A 155 -19.38 -20.72 -40.21
N ASP A 156 -18.47 -21.58 -40.64
CA ASP A 156 -17.10 -21.22 -41.01
C ASP A 156 -17.09 -20.18 -42.14
N LYS A 157 -18.03 -20.28 -43.10
CA LYS A 157 -18.18 -19.29 -44.18
C LYS A 157 -18.65 -17.94 -43.68
N VAL A 158 -19.52 -17.92 -42.66
CA VAL A 158 -20.02 -16.67 -42.05
C VAL A 158 -18.90 -16.02 -41.27
N ILE A 159 -18.16 -16.80 -40.49
CA ILE A 159 -16.97 -16.34 -39.76
C ILE A 159 -15.95 -15.73 -40.73
N ALA A 160 -15.59 -16.47 -41.78
CA ALA A 160 -14.62 -16.02 -42.78
C ALA A 160 -15.06 -14.72 -43.48
N LYS A 161 -16.35 -14.55 -43.77
CA LYS A 161 -16.88 -13.30 -44.34
C LYS A 161 -16.66 -12.12 -43.40
N TYR A 162 -17.06 -12.24 -42.13
CA TYR A 162 -16.94 -11.14 -41.17
C TYR A 162 -15.48 -10.85 -40.79
N GLU A 163 -14.61 -11.86 -40.78
CA GLU A 163 -13.17 -11.66 -40.62
C GLU A 163 -12.60 -10.83 -41.79
N GLN A 164 -12.96 -11.17 -43.02
CA GLN A 164 -12.55 -10.40 -44.21
C GLN A 164 -13.05 -8.95 -44.17
N GLU A 165 -14.32 -8.74 -43.80
CA GLU A 165 -14.89 -7.39 -43.63
C GLU A 165 -14.16 -6.59 -42.54
N ALA A 166 -13.87 -7.22 -41.40
CA ALA A 166 -13.15 -6.57 -40.30
C ALA A 166 -11.71 -6.20 -40.68
N PHE A 167 -10.97 -7.07 -41.38
CA PHE A 167 -9.64 -6.75 -41.86
C PHE A 167 -9.67 -5.63 -42.91
N ALA A 168 -10.62 -5.67 -43.85
CA ALA A 168 -10.78 -4.62 -44.85
C ALA A 168 -11.12 -3.26 -44.23
N GLU A 169 -11.97 -3.21 -43.20
CA GLU A 169 -12.26 -1.98 -42.46
C GLU A 169 -11.04 -1.46 -41.70
N ASN A 170 -10.25 -2.35 -41.09
CA ASN A 170 -9.02 -1.97 -40.40
C ASN A 170 -7.99 -1.40 -41.38
N ASP A 171 -7.82 -2.01 -42.54
CA ASP A 171 -6.93 -1.51 -43.59
C ASP A 171 -7.39 -0.13 -44.10
N ARG A 172 -8.70 0.08 -44.27
CA ARG A 172 -9.27 1.39 -44.63
C ARG A 172 -9.01 2.44 -43.55
N LYS A 173 -9.23 2.12 -42.28
CA LYS A 173 -8.93 3.03 -41.15
C LYS A 173 -7.44 3.35 -41.09
N LEU A 174 -6.57 2.37 -41.33
CA LEU A 174 -5.13 2.56 -41.36
C LEU A 174 -4.68 3.43 -42.54
N GLN A 175 -5.30 3.30 -43.71
CA GLN A 175 -5.09 4.21 -44.84
C GLN A 175 -5.57 5.63 -44.51
N GLN A 176 -6.74 5.80 -43.90
CA GLN A 176 -7.25 7.10 -43.46
C GLN A 176 -6.30 7.78 -42.47
N LEU A 177 -5.72 7.02 -41.53
CA LEU A 177 -4.70 7.53 -40.59
C LEU A 177 -3.42 7.94 -41.33
N ARG A 178 -2.94 7.14 -42.29
CA ARG A 178 -1.77 7.49 -43.11
C ARG A 178 -1.99 8.75 -43.95
N GLU A 179 -3.21 8.93 -44.46
CA GLU A 179 -3.59 10.08 -45.28
C GLU A 179 -4.03 11.29 -44.44
N ASN A 180 -4.05 11.20 -43.10
CA ASN A 180 -4.62 12.20 -42.19
C ASN A 180 -6.04 12.64 -42.59
N LYS A 181 -6.85 11.71 -43.10
CA LYS A 181 -8.25 11.93 -43.50
C LYS A 181 -9.18 11.22 -42.52
N VAL A 182 -8.95 11.40 -41.23
CA VAL A 182 -9.82 10.83 -40.20
C VAL A 182 -11.14 11.59 -40.17
N PRO A 183 -12.30 10.95 -40.40
CA PRO A 183 -13.58 11.65 -40.48
C PRO A 183 -13.94 12.49 -39.25
N ALA A 184 -13.46 12.11 -38.07
CA ALA A 184 -13.68 12.84 -36.82
C ALA A 184 -12.86 14.16 -36.73
N GLU A 185 -11.75 14.26 -37.47
CA GLU A 185 -10.87 15.43 -37.46
C GLU A 185 -11.16 16.39 -38.61
N GLN A 186 -11.92 15.94 -39.62
CA GLN A 186 -12.30 16.80 -40.73
C GLN A 186 -13.33 17.84 -40.28
N PRO A 187 -13.18 19.11 -40.71
CA PRO A 187 -14.16 20.14 -40.40
C PRO A 187 -15.52 19.75 -40.97
N PHE A 188 -16.58 19.88 -40.16
CA PHE A 188 -17.94 19.61 -40.60
C PHE A 188 -18.32 20.59 -41.72
N GLU A 189 -18.67 20.07 -42.89
CA GLU A 189 -19.26 20.88 -43.94
C GLU A 189 -20.68 21.30 -43.50
N PRO A 190 -20.95 22.60 -43.32
CA PRO A 190 -22.29 23.03 -42.96
C PRO A 190 -23.23 22.65 -44.09
N LEU A 191 -24.29 21.90 -43.77
CA LEU A 191 -25.40 21.61 -44.68
C LEU A 191 -25.90 22.94 -45.28
N ALA A 192 -25.51 23.21 -46.52
CA ALA A 192 -25.95 24.40 -47.22
C ALA A 192 -27.49 24.36 -47.27
N LYS A 193 -28.13 25.39 -46.69
CA LYS A 193 -29.58 25.56 -46.74
C LYS A 193 -29.94 25.64 -48.23
N LEU A 194 -30.61 24.62 -48.78
CA LEU A 194 -31.08 24.66 -50.17
C LEU A 194 -31.78 25.99 -50.38
N ALA A 195 -31.29 26.80 -51.32
CA ALA A 195 -31.95 28.04 -51.67
C ALA A 195 -33.40 27.71 -52.06
N PRO A 196 -34.40 28.48 -51.56
CA PRO A 196 -35.79 28.21 -51.91
C PRO A 196 -35.94 28.28 -53.42
N ALA A 197 -36.61 27.28 -54.01
CA ALA A 197 -36.86 27.19 -55.44
C ALA A 197 -37.44 28.52 -55.94
N SER A 198 -36.84 29.08 -56.99
CA SER A 198 -37.33 30.30 -57.62
C SER A 198 -38.78 30.09 -58.09
N PRO A 199 -39.72 31.00 -57.78
CA PRO A 199 -41.10 30.84 -58.24
C PRO A 199 -41.14 30.81 -59.77
N PRO A 200 -41.98 29.93 -60.36
CA PRO A 200 -42.13 29.87 -61.81
C PRO A 200 -42.63 31.22 -62.33
N GLY A 201 -42.01 31.69 -63.43
CA GLY A 201 -42.18 33.03 -63.98
C GLY A 201 -43.63 33.41 -64.31
N MET A 202 -43.86 34.73 -64.28
CA MET A 202 -45.07 35.41 -64.77
C MET A 202 -45.27 35.25 -66.27
#